data_AF-A0A7X6BC52-F1
#
_entry.id   AF-A0A7X6BC52-F1
#
_cell.length_a   1.000
_cell.length_b   1.000
_cell.length_c   1.000
_cell.angle_alpha   90.00
_cell.angle_beta   90.00
_cell.angle_gamma   90.00
#
_symmetry.space_group_name_H-M   'P 1'
#
loop_
_entity.id
_entity.type
_entity.pdbx_description
1 polymer ?
#
loop_
_entity_poly.entity_id
_entity_poly.type
_entity_poly.pdbx_seq_one_letter_code
_entity_poly.pdbx_strand_id
1 'polypeptide(L)'
;MDRKLKELPWKGRSDASAFENTAFWAGLEGVTALERYELLPGLFVEPCYGTLFAHPILAVKPPPFAGAAHPPPWFACRGGHRNIEIRCQLYLPAGAEPIFGNRVASAWLAAAALRLLLCAPIRMAVLSDVPFATLSDNGELKPTLISMEQAGSYTLTAKLDISGYIHAWRSLLSALIVAMKDERFSRAFSYLDSAWWVGSSAAFLVSVWTSLEALLLDPNTAGIKRALSTRISELLANSQPERDRIFNKVMDLYRSRCDSAHEALHPDLAPVQDSARLAGSVFFAKAGSAIGEKW
;
A
#
# COMPACT_ATOMS: atom_id res chain seq x y z
N MET A 1 -8.11 23.86 14.90
CA MET A 1 -7.66 22.55 14.43
C MET A 1 -8.80 21.57 14.66
N ASP A 2 -9.47 21.17 13.58
CA ASP A 2 -10.81 20.58 13.60
C ASP A 2 -10.79 19.15 14.14
N ARG A 3 -11.59 18.88 15.18
CA ARG A 3 -11.59 17.66 16.01
C ARG A 3 -12.23 16.45 15.30
N LYS A 4 -12.40 16.51 13.98
CA LYS A 4 -13.18 15.57 13.15
C LYS A 4 -12.35 14.71 12.18
N LEU A 5 -11.02 14.82 12.17
CA LEU A 5 -10.18 13.77 11.57
C LEU A 5 -10.11 12.58 12.54
N LYS A 6 -11.25 11.93 12.77
CA LYS A 6 -11.32 10.69 13.54
C LYS A 6 -10.83 9.57 12.64
N GLU A 7 -9.58 9.21 12.87
CA GLU A 7 -8.92 7.97 12.48
C GLU A 7 -8.88 7.75 10.95
N LEU A 8 -7.69 7.83 10.39
CA LEU A 8 -7.46 7.22 9.08
C LEU A 8 -7.96 5.78 9.12
N PRO A 9 -8.43 5.24 7.98
CA PRO A 9 -8.87 3.85 7.86
C PRO A 9 -7.77 2.83 8.18
N TRP A 10 -6.54 3.28 8.38
CA TRP A 10 -5.49 2.53 9.06
C TRP A 10 -5.87 2.29 10.53
N LYS A 11 -6.53 1.16 10.79
CA LYS A 11 -6.61 0.56 12.12
C LYS A 11 -5.24 -0.01 12.47
N GLY A 12 -4.35 0.86 12.94
CA GLY A 12 -2.99 0.50 13.28
C GLY A 12 -2.90 -0.71 14.21
N ARG A 13 -1.73 -1.36 14.18
CA ARG A 13 -1.41 -2.31 15.24
C ARG A 13 -1.19 -1.53 16.53
N SER A 14 -1.73 -2.02 17.65
CA SER A 14 -1.61 -1.34 18.95
C SER A 14 -0.15 -1.21 19.42
N ASP A 15 0.71 -2.13 19.00
CA ASP A 15 2.16 -2.13 19.28
C ASP A 15 2.93 -1.03 18.53
N ALA A 16 2.41 -0.54 17.40
CA ALA A 16 3.03 0.55 16.64
C ALA A 16 2.99 1.92 17.36
N SER A 17 2.21 2.03 18.45
CA SER A 17 2.16 3.22 19.30
C SER A 17 3.52 3.62 19.89
N ALA A 18 4.47 2.67 19.99
CA ALA A 18 5.84 2.93 20.43
C ALA A 18 6.59 3.96 19.54
N PHE A 19 6.15 4.15 18.29
CA PHE A 19 6.79 5.04 17.31
C PHE A 19 6.16 6.43 17.19
N GLU A 20 5.09 6.71 17.95
CA GLU A 20 4.37 7.98 17.84
C GLU A 20 5.15 9.17 18.44
N ASN A 21 6.13 8.93 19.30
CA ASN A 21 6.90 10.00 19.95
C ASN A 21 8.41 9.95 19.65
N THR A 22 8.85 8.98 18.85
CA THR A 22 10.26 8.72 18.56
C THR A 22 10.55 8.83 17.08
N ALA A 23 11.82 8.96 16.74
CA ALA A 23 12.26 8.78 15.36
C ALA A 23 12.07 7.31 14.98
N PHE A 24 11.65 7.06 13.75
CA PHE A 24 11.52 5.68 13.26
C PHE A 24 11.80 5.56 11.76
N TRP A 25 12.07 4.33 11.37
CA TRP A 25 12.34 3.92 10.01
C TRP A 25 11.36 2.85 9.57
N ALA A 26 10.71 3.04 8.44
CA ALA A 26 9.80 2.07 7.85
C ALA A 26 10.46 1.43 6.61
N GLY A 27 10.83 0.16 6.70
CA GLY A 27 11.49 -0.56 5.62
C GLY A 27 10.53 -0.86 4.47
N LEU A 28 10.90 -0.44 3.27
CA LEU A 28 10.16 -0.67 2.05
C LEU A 28 10.76 -1.84 1.24
N GLU A 29 9.91 -2.77 0.82
CA GLU A 29 10.24 -3.85 -0.10
C GLU A 29 9.61 -3.59 -1.49
N GLY A 30 10.31 -4.01 -2.53
CA GLY A 30 9.88 -3.89 -3.92
C GLY A 30 10.41 -2.62 -4.61
N VAL A 31 11.11 -1.78 -3.86
CA VAL A 31 11.71 -0.53 -4.37
C VAL A 31 13.12 -0.30 -3.84
N THR A 32 13.88 0.48 -4.60
CA THR A 32 15.19 1.01 -4.22
C THR A 32 15.17 2.53 -4.36
N ALA A 33 15.90 3.22 -3.50
CA ALA A 33 16.26 4.63 -3.68
C ALA A 33 17.77 4.72 -3.95
N LEU A 34 18.21 5.70 -4.74
CA LEU A 34 19.63 5.96 -4.94
C LEU A 34 20.20 6.92 -3.89
N GLU A 35 19.38 7.86 -3.44
CA GLU A 35 19.77 8.94 -2.53
C GLU A 35 18.66 9.23 -1.52
N ARG A 36 18.94 10.13 -0.59
CA ARG A 36 17.94 10.63 0.36
C ARG A 36 17.12 11.75 -0.28
N TYR A 37 15.80 11.60 -0.25
CA TYR A 37 14.85 12.62 -0.72
C TYR A 37 13.84 12.95 0.38
N GLU A 38 13.54 14.23 0.56
CA GLU A 38 12.42 14.66 1.42
C GLU A 38 11.11 14.58 0.64
N LEU A 39 10.09 13.85 1.08
CA LEU A 39 8.80 13.75 0.37
C LEU A 39 7.84 14.88 0.78
N LEU A 40 7.82 15.17 2.07
CA LEU A 40 7.10 16.26 2.71
C LEU A 40 7.98 16.78 3.85
N PRO A 41 7.72 17.99 4.40
CA PRO A 41 8.46 18.49 5.55
C PRO A 41 8.57 17.45 6.67
N GLY A 42 9.79 16.95 6.93
CA GLY A 42 10.04 15.95 7.97
C GLY A 42 9.72 14.50 7.60
N LEU A 43 9.36 14.18 6.36
CA LEU A 43 9.20 12.81 5.87
C LEU A 43 10.22 12.55 4.77
N PHE A 44 11.13 11.61 5.00
CA PHE A 44 12.21 11.30 4.07
C PHE A 44 12.09 9.88 3.53
N VAL A 45 12.66 9.66 2.35
CA VAL A 45 12.97 8.33 1.81
C VAL A 45 14.48 8.25 1.58
N GLU A 46 15.10 7.13 1.90
CA GLU A 46 16.55 6.96 1.78
C GLU A 46 16.94 5.50 1.47
N PRO A 47 18.09 5.28 0.80
CA PRO A 47 18.63 3.93 0.59
C PRO A 47 18.98 3.27 1.91
N CYS A 48 18.79 1.96 1.98
CA CYS A 48 19.30 1.14 3.06
C CYS A 48 19.51 -0.30 2.57
N TYR A 49 19.96 -1.18 3.46
CA TYR A 49 19.92 -2.61 3.22
C TYR A 49 19.51 -3.33 4.50
N GLY A 50 18.57 -4.26 4.36
CA GLY A 50 18.17 -5.18 5.42
C GLY A 50 17.50 -6.40 4.82
N THR A 51 17.64 -7.56 5.45
CA THR A 51 16.88 -8.75 5.09
C THR A 51 16.18 -9.28 6.33
N LEU A 52 14.85 -9.37 6.27
CA LEU A 52 14.07 -10.07 7.28
C LEU A 52 13.93 -11.53 6.85
N PHE A 53 14.42 -12.43 7.69
CA PHE A 53 14.24 -13.85 7.51
C PHE A 53 12.92 -14.27 8.16
N ALA A 54 11.99 -14.77 7.36
CA ALA A 54 10.69 -15.26 7.84
C ALA A 54 10.62 -16.79 7.68
N HIS A 55 11.52 -17.51 8.36
CA HIS A 55 11.48 -18.97 8.35
C HIS A 55 10.54 -19.46 9.44
N PRO A 56 9.51 -20.27 9.13
CA PRO A 56 8.75 -20.94 10.16
C PRO A 56 9.68 -21.82 11.01
N ILE A 57 9.67 -21.58 12.32
CA ILE A 57 10.43 -22.37 13.30
C ILE A 57 9.42 -23.24 14.05
N LEU A 58 9.61 -24.55 13.99
CA LEU A 58 8.82 -25.51 14.78
C LEU A 58 9.49 -25.73 16.14
N ALA A 59 8.77 -25.38 17.21
CA ALA A 59 9.08 -25.86 18.54
C ALA A 59 8.29 -27.13 18.84
N VAL A 60 8.95 -28.14 19.39
CA VAL A 60 8.32 -29.44 19.71
C VAL A 60 7.99 -29.60 21.20
N LYS A 61 8.19 -28.54 21.99
CA LYS A 61 7.89 -28.50 23.42
C LYS A 61 7.09 -27.24 23.78
N PRO A 62 6.11 -27.32 24.69
CA PRO A 62 5.37 -26.15 25.16
C PRO A 62 6.25 -25.25 26.03
N PRO A 63 5.94 -23.94 26.12
CA PRO A 63 6.62 -23.05 27.04
C PRO A 63 6.24 -23.41 28.49
N PRO A 64 7.13 -23.20 29.47
CA PRO A 64 6.86 -23.54 30.87
C PRO A 64 5.75 -22.68 31.49
N PHE A 65 5.51 -21.48 30.97
CA PHE A 65 4.42 -20.58 31.36
C PHE A 65 4.09 -19.60 30.22
N ALA A 66 2.94 -18.93 30.30
CA ALA A 66 2.49 -17.98 29.28
C ALA A 66 3.51 -16.84 29.11
N GLY A 67 3.90 -16.56 27.86
CA GLY A 67 4.88 -15.53 27.52
C GLY A 67 6.35 -15.98 27.58
N ALA A 68 6.65 -17.17 28.11
CA ALA A 68 8.00 -17.73 28.03
C ALA A 68 8.33 -18.24 26.62
N ALA A 69 9.62 -18.26 26.28
CA ALA A 69 10.09 -18.89 25.06
C ALA A 69 9.90 -20.42 25.10
N HIS A 70 9.60 -21.02 23.95
CA HIS A 70 9.55 -22.48 23.83
C HIS A 70 10.94 -23.09 24.04
N PRO A 71 11.12 -24.15 24.84
CA PRO A 71 12.42 -24.77 25.03
C PRO A 71 12.86 -25.58 23.78
N PRO A 72 14.18 -25.76 23.56
CA PRO A 72 14.70 -26.56 22.44
C PRO A 72 14.32 -28.06 22.56
N PRO A 73 14.33 -28.81 21.44
CA PRO A 73 14.86 -28.43 20.13
C PRO A 73 13.89 -27.60 19.28
N TRP A 74 14.47 -26.82 18.37
CA TRP A 74 13.76 -26.06 17.33
C TRP A 74 14.21 -26.54 15.95
N PHE A 75 13.28 -26.58 15.00
CA PHE A 75 13.58 -26.99 13.62
C PHE A 75 13.16 -25.88 12.67
N ALA A 76 14.09 -25.45 11.82
CA ALA A 76 13.75 -24.60 10.68
C ALA A 76 12.96 -25.43 9.67
N CYS A 77 11.72 -25.05 9.39
CA CYS A 77 10.89 -25.71 8.40
C CYS A 77 11.34 -25.31 6.98
N ARG A 78 11.31 -26.28 6.05
CA ARG A 78 11.47 -26.01 4.62
C ARG A 78 10.11 -25.65 4.02
N GLY A 79 10.09 -24.63 3.16
CA GLY A 79 8.84 -24.01 2.72
C GLY A 79 8.35 -22.98 3.75
N GLY A 80 7.72 -21.90 3.29
CA GLY A 80 7.35 -20.78 4.16
C GLY A 80 7.39 -19.44 3.44
N HIS A 81 7.29 -18.36 4.22
CA HIS A 81 7.26 -17.00 3.69
C HIS A 81 8.64 -16.64 3.11
N ARG A 82 8.62 -15.84 2.04
CA ARG A 82 9.83 -15.37 1.37
C ARG A 82 10.61 -14.44 2.31
N ASN A 83 11.95 -14.48 2.22
CA ASN A 83 12.79 -13.43 2.81
C ASN A 83 12.35 -12.07 2.26
N ILE A 84 12.21 -11.09 3.15
CA ILE A 84 11.85 -9.73 2.78
C ILE A 84 13.14 -8.93 2.67
N GLU A 85 13.47 -8.51 1.46
CA GLU A 85 14.62 -7.66 1.20
C GLU A 85 14.19 -6.19 1.21
N ILE A 86 14.84 -5.41 2.07
CA ILE A 86 14.60 -3.99 2.25
C ILE A 86 15.79 -3.26 1.63
N ARG A 87 15.52 -2.41 0.64
CA ARG A 87 16.53 -1.60 -0.06
C ARG A 87 16.28 -0.09 0.02
N CYS A 88 15.20 0.26 0.69
CA CYS A 88 14.70 1.61 0.80
C CYS A 88 13.97 1.71 2.14
N GLN A 89 14.08 2.84 2.83
CA GLN A 89 13.35 3.09 4.07
C GLN A 89 12.72 4.48 4.03
N LEU A 90 11.52 4.61 4.60
CA LEU A 90 10.98 5.90 5.00
C LEU A 90 11.57 6.27 6.36
N TYR A 91 11.88 7.54 6.56
CA TYR A 91 12.38 8.07 7.82
C TYR A 91 11.50 9.24 8.29
N LEU A 92 11.04 9.16 9.53
CA LEU A 92 10.36 10.26 10.22
C LEU A 92 11.15 10.61 11.50
N PRO A 93 11.74 11.82 11.61
CA PRO A 93 12.44 12.27 12.81
C PRO A 93 11.46 12.49 13.96
N ALA A 94 11.93 12.34 15.19
CA ALA A 94 11.14 12.63 16.38
C ALA A 94 10.58 14.07 16.30
N GLY A 95 9.30 14.24 16.62
CA GLY A 95 8.64 15.55 16.59
C GLY A 95 8.17 16.04 15.21
N ALA A 96 8.49 15.36 14.10
CA ALA A 96 7.84 15.65 12.82
C ALA A 96 6.30 15.57 12.95
N GLU A 97 5.61 16.56 12.39
CA GLU A 97 4.16 16.62 12.44
C GLU A 97 3.56 15.47 11.61
N PRO A 98 2.68 14.66 12.20
CA PRO A 98 2.04 13.59 11.46
C PRO A 98 1.01 14.15 10.48
N ILE A 99 0.95 13.51 9.32
CA ILE A 99 -0.21 13.56 8.45
C ILE A 99 -1.38 12.90 9.19
N PHE A 100 -2.50 13.63 9.31
CA PHE A 100 -3.73 13.14 9.96
C PHE A 100 -3.59 12.71 11.43
N GLY A 101 -2.60 13.24 12.16
CA GLY A 101 -2.49 13.01 13.61
C GLY A 101 -1.85 11.68 14.02
N ASN A 102 -1.40 10.84 13.08
CA ASN A 102 -0.67 9.61 13.36
C ASN A 102 0.57 9.46 12.46
N ARG A 103 1.76 9.24 13.06
CA ARG A 103 3.03 9.23 12.33
C ARG A 103 3.22 7.93 11.54
N VAL A 104 2.82 6.79 12.08
CA VAL A 104 2.90 5.51 11.36
C VAL A 104 1.95 5.50 10.16
N ALA A 105 0.76 6.09 10.30
CA ALA A 105 -0.19 6.26 9.23
C ALA A 105 0.32 7.23 8.15
N SER A 106 1.18 8.18 8.51
CA SER A 106 1.89 9.04 7.55
C SER A 106 2.86 8.24 6.68
N ALA A 107 3.65 7.35 7.31
CA ALA A 107 4.53 6.44 6.60
C ALA A 107 3.75 5.45 5.72
N TRP A 108 2.64 4.89 6.23
CA TRP A 108 1.74 4.04 5.46
C TRP A 108 1.17 4.79 4.25
N LEU A 109 0.67 6.01 4.40
CA LEU A 109 0.11 6.78 3.29
C LEU A 109 1.16 7.09 2.22
N ALA A 110 2.40 7.36 2.63
CA ALA A 110 3.51 7.54 1.70
C ALA A 110 3.79 6.25 0.91
N ALA A 111 3.85 5.09 1.58
CA ALA A 111 4.00 3.80 0.93
C ALA A 111 2.82 3.47 -0.01
N ALA A 112 1.58 3.75 0.43
CA ALA A 112 0.36 3.57 -0.34
C ALA A 112 0.32 4.47 -1.59
N ALA A 113 0.75 5.73 -1.47
CA ALA A 113 0.88 6.65 -2.59
C ALA A 113 1.86 6.12 -3.63
N LEU A 114 3.00 5.56 -3.19
CA LEU A 114 3.97 4.96 -4.10
C LEU A 114 3.42 3.69 -4.77
N ARG A 115 2.69 2.85 -4.04
CA ARG A 115 1.97 1.69 -4.60
C ARG A 115 0.99 2.10 -5.68
N LEU A 116 0.22 3.17 -5.43
CA LEU A 116 -0.72 3.72 -6.38
C LEU A 116 0.01 4.25 -7.63
N LEU A 117 1.07 5.03 -7.45
CA LEU A 117 1.86 5.62 -8.53
C LEU A 117 2.47 4.57 -9.45
N LEU A 118 3.07 3.53 -8.87
CA LEU A 118 3.79 2.49 -9.62
C LEU A 118 2.92 1.30 -10.01
N CYS A 119 1.68 1.23 -9.50
CA CYS A 119 0.78 0.09 -9.64
C CYS A 119 1.49 -1.24 -9.29
N ALA A 120 2.24 -1.23 -8.19
CA ALA A 120 3.11 -2.33 -7.76
C ALA A 120 2.89 -2.64 -6.26
N PRO A 121 3.07 -3.90 -5.82
CA PRO A 121 2.85 -4.31 -4.44
C PRO A 121 4.07 -3.99 -3.56
N ILE A 122 4.31 -2.70 -3.36
CA ILE A 122 5.39 -2.16 -2.52
C ILE A 122 4.97 -2.28 -1.06
N ARG A 123 5.77 -2.97 -0.24
CA ARG A 123 5.41 -3.26 1.15
C ARG A 123 6.15 -2.36 2.12
N MET A 124 5.44 -1.77 3.06
CA MET A 124 6.01 -1.31 4.32
C MET A 124 6.13 -2.53 5.24
N ALA A 125 7.29 -3.19 5.22
CA ALA A 125 7.47 -4.52 5.78
C ALA A 125 7.72 -4.51 7.30
N VAL A 126 8.43 -3.51 7.80
CA VAL A 126 8.88 -3.45 9.20
C VAL A 126 9.09 -2.01 9.63
N LEU A 127 8.77 -1.72 10.89
CA LEU A 127 9.17 -0.49 11.58
C LEU A 127 10.37 -0.78 12.48
N SER A 128 11.28 0.18 12.57
CA SER A 128 12.47 0.14 13.42
C SER A 128 12.68 1.47 14.13
N ASP A 129 13.16 1.44 15.36
CA ASP A 129 13.60 2.61 16.15
C ASP A 129 15.07 2.96 15.90
N VAL A 130 15.73 2.22 15.00
CA VAL A 130 17.11 2.42 14.57
C VAL A 130 17.18 2.29 13.03
N PRO A 131 18.00 3.09 12.32
CA PRO A 131 18.17 2.91 10.87
C PRO A 131 18.70 1.50 10.53
N PHE A 132 18.23 0.89 9.44
CA PHE A 132 18.66 -0.47 9.06
C PHE A 132 20.17 -0.54 8.77
N ALA A 133 20.74 0.52 8.19
CA ALA A 133 22.17 0.60 7.89
C ALA A 133 23.06 0.57 9.14
N THR A 134 22.58 1.03 10.31
CA THR A 134 23.33 1.01 11.57
C THR A 134 23.25 -0.31 12.32
N LEU A 135 22.31 -1.19 11.96
CA LEU A 135 22.16 -2.50 12.61
C LEU A 135 23.33 -3.45 12.31
N SER A 136 24.07 -3.23 11.21
CA SER A 136 25.26 -4.03 10.88
C SER A 136 26.44 -3.74 11.80
N ASP A 137 26.54 -2.53 12.34
CA ASP A 137 27.80 -2.01 12.89
C ASP A 137 27.87 -2.17 14.42
N ASN A 138 26.77 -2.55 15.07
CA ASN A 138 26.70 -2.56 16.52
C ASN A 138 25.83 -3.71 17.04
N GLY A 139 26.48 -4.85 17.35
CA GLY A 139 25.83 -6.05 17.87
C GLY A 139 25.23 -5.90 19.28
N GLU A 140 25.46 -4.78 19.97
CA GLU A 140 24.84 -4.47 21.27
C GLU A 140 23.49 -3.76 21.12
N LEU A 141 23.19 -3.19 19.94
CA LEU A 141 21.90 -2.56 19.70
C LEU A 141 20.79 -3.62 19.75
N LYS A 142 19.77 -3.34 20.54
CA LYS A 142 18.54 -4.14 20.63
C LYS A 142 17.40 -3.33 19.99
N PRO A 143 17.27 -3.34 18.66
CA PRO A 143 16.23 -2.56 18.00
C PRO A 143 14.84 -3.11 18.33
N THR A 144 13.88 -2.20 18.43
CA THR A 144 12.46 -2.53 18.41
C THR A 144 12.04 -2.72 16.95
N LEU A 145 11.79 -3.96 16.55
CA LEU A 145 11.33 -4.29 15.20
C LEU A 145 9.86 -4.74 15.22
N ILE A 146 8.98 -4.02 14.54
CA ILE A 146 7.57 -4.39 14.41
C ILE A 146 7.28 -4.77 12.96
N SER A 147 6.92 -6.04 12.73
CA SER A 147 6.45 -6.49 11.42
C SER A 147 5.12 -5.82 11.07
N MET A 148 4.99 -5.37 9.83
CA MET A 148 3.85 -4.60 9.34
C MET A 148 3.08 -5.39 8.27
N GLU A 149 3.19 -5.00 7.00
CA GLU A 149 2.44 -5.59 5.90
C GLU A 149 3.02 -6.96 5.51
N GLN A 150 2.23 -8.03 5.69
CA GLN A 150 2.61 -9.39 5.29
C GLN A 150 2.11 -9.69 3.87
N ALA A 151 2.96 -10.31 3.04
CA ALA A 151 2.56 -10.70 1.70
C ALA A 151 1.49 -11.79 1.72
N GLY A 152 0.46 -11.60 0.91
CA GLY A 152 -0.39 -12.71 0.47
C GLY A 152 0.38 -13.62 -0.50
N SER A 153 -0.17 -14.81 -0.74
CA SER A 153 0.42 -15.82 -1.65
C SER A 153 0.60 -15.32 -3.09
N TYR A 154 -0.13 -14.29 -3.49
CA TYR A 154 -0.08 -13.67 -4.81
C TYR A 154 0.64 -12.31 -4.71
N THR A 155 1.93 -12.26 -5.03
CA THR A 155 2.69 -11.00 -5.08
C THR A 155 3.37 -10.85 -6.44
N LEU A 156 3.01 -9.80 -7.17
CA LEU A 156 3.74 -9.37 -8.36
C LEU A 156 5.09 -8.78 -7.92
N THR A 157 6.18 -9.52 -8.08
CA THR A 157 7.49 -8.98 -7.65
C THR A 157 7.97 -7.97 -8.68
N ALA A 158 8.05 -6.70 -8.30
CA ALA A 158 8.80 -5.69 -9.02
C ALA A 158 9.93 -5.18 -8.13
N LYS A 159 11.10 -4.93 -8.70
CA LYS A 159 12.15 -4.11 -8.07
C LYS A 159 12.27 -2.85 -8.91
N LEU A 160 11.82 -1.73 -8.37
CA LEU A 160 11.76 -0.46 -9.09
C LEU A 160 12.66 0.57 -8.42
N ASP A 161 13.43 1.30 -9.22
CA ASP A 161 14.12 2.50 -8.76
C ASP A 161 13.15 3.68 -8.76
N ILE A 162 13.00 4.32 -7.61
CA ILE A 162 12.04 5.40 -7.40
C ILE A 162 12.60 6.79 -7.75
N SER A 163 13.89 6.88 -8.08
CA SER A 163 14.58 8.18 -8.27
C SER A 163 13.93 9.03 -9.36
N GLY A 164 13.48 8.41 -10.47
CA GLY A 164 12.73 9.08 -11.53
C GLY A 164 11.28 9.45 -11.18
N TYR A 165 10.76 9.00 -10.04
CA TYR A 165 9.37 9.15 -9.63
C TYR A 165 9.19 10.06 -8.41
N ILE A 166 10.28 10.57 -7.81
CA ILE A 166 10.22 11.38 -6.59
C ILE A 166 9.27 12.58 -6.72
N HIS A 167 9.34 13.32 -7.84
CA HIS A 167 8.46 14.48 -8.03
C HIS A 167 6.98 14.08 -8.11
N ALA A 168 6.65 13.06 -8.91
CA ALA A 168 5.29 12.55 -9.02
C ALA A 168 4.77 11.97 -7.68
N TRP A 169 5.64 11.32 -6.91
CA TRP A 169 5.30 10.81 -5.59
C TRP A 169 4.97 11.92 -4.60
N ARG A 170 5.76 13.01 -4.58
CA ARG A 170 5.50 14.19 -3.75
C ARG A 170 4.15 14.84 -4.08
N SER A 171 3.91 15.07 -5.37
CA SER A 171 2.65 15.69 -5.84
C SER A 171 1.45 14.81 -5.50
N LEU A 172 1.54 13.51 -5.78
CA LEU A 172 0.48 12.55 -5.45
C LEU A 172 0.23 12.46 -3.95
N LEU A 173 1.27 12.39 -3.14
CA LEU A 173 1.13 12.33 -1.69
C LEU A 173 0.40 13.58 -1.17
N SER A 174 0.76 14.76 -1.66
CA SER A 174 0.08 16.02 -1.31
C SER A 174 -1.40 16.02 -1.70
N ALA A 175 -1.71 15.55 -2.92
CA ALA A 175 -3.09 15.42 -3.40
C ALA A 175 -3.91 14.42 -2.56
N LEU A 176 -3.31 13.28 -2.21
CA LEU A 176 -3.95 12.27 -1.34
C LEU A 176 -4.25 12.82 0.05
N ILE A 177 -3.40 13.67 0.62
CA ILE A 177 -3.66 14.31 1.93
C ILE A 177 -4.92 15.18 1.89
N VAL A 178 -5.20 15.83 0.77
CA VAL A 178 -6.44 16.59 0.63
C VAL A 178 -7.62 15.66 0.38
N ALA A 179 -7.47 14.70 -0.54
CA ALA A 179 -8.54 13.78 -0.93
C ALA A 179 -9.00 12.86 0.21
N MET A 180 -8.09 12.39 1.08
CA MET A 180 -8.41 11.52 2.21
C MET A 180 -9.28 12.18 3.30
N LYS A 181 -9.50 13.51 3.23
CA LYS A 181 -10.47 14.20 4.08
C LYS A 181 -11.93 13.89 3.70
N ASP A 182 -12.15 13.46 2.45
CA ASP A 182 -13.44 12.97 2.01
C ASP A 182 -13.62 11.50 2.43
N GLU A 183 -14.67 11.21 3.20
CA GLU A 183 -14.89 9.87 3.77
C GLU A 183 -15.09 8.80 2.69
N ARG A 184 -15.67 9.17 1.55
CA ARG A 184 -15.92 8.25 0.44
C ARG A 184 -14.61 7.90 -0.25
N PHE A 185 -13.77 8.90 -0.54
CA PHE A 185 -12.43 8.69 -1.07
C PHE A 185 -11.60 7.84 -0.14
N SER A 186 -11.55 8.18 1.15
CA SER A 186 -10.76 7.48 2.17
C SER A 186 -11.14 6.01 2.30
N ARG A 187 -12.45 5.71 2.32
CA ARG A 187 -12.96 4.33 2.34
C ARG A 187 -12.59 3.57 1.07
N ALA A 188 -12.83 4.16 -0.10
CA ALA A 188 -12.52 3.54 -1.38
C ALA A 188 -11.02 3.26 -1.52
N PHE A 189 -10.17 4.22 -1.15
CA PHE A 189 -8.72 4.09 -1.21
C PHE A 189 -8.23 2.94 -0.33
N SER A 190 -8.85 2.75 0.84
CA SER A 190 -8.49 1.66 1.75
C SER A 190 -8.83 0.28 1.20
N TYR A 191 -9.92 0.16 0.45
CA TYR A 191 -10.25 -1.08 -0.27
C TYR A 191 -9.24 -1.37 -1.37
N LEU A 192 -8.83 -0.34 -2.12
CA LEU A 192 -7.78 -0.49 -3.12
C LEU A 192 -6.44 -0.88 -2.47
N ASP A 193 -6.04 -0.20 -1.41
CA ASP A 193 -4.80 -0.43 -0.68
C ASP A 193 -4.72 -1.86 -0.12
N SER A 194 -5.83 -2.35 0.42
CA SER A 194 -5.94 -3.71 0.96
C SER A 194 -5.95 -4.78 -0.14
N ALA A 195 -6.32 -4.42 -1.37
CA ALA A 195 -6.39 -5.38 -2.48
C ALA A 195 -5.04 -6.05 -2.74
N TRP A 196 -3.92 -5.34 -2.55
CA TRP A 196 -2.56 -5.86 -2.75
C TRP A 196 -2.21 -7.06 -1.86
N TRP A 197 -2.95 -7.26 -0.77
CA TRP A 197 -2.63 -8.24 0.26
C TRP A 197 -3.51 -9.49 0.21
N VAL A 198 -4.47 -9.55 -0.72
CA VAL A 198 -5.36 -10.70 -0.86
C VAL A 198 -4.64 -11.87 -1.54
N GLY A 199 -4.97 -13.10 -1.12
CA GLY A 199 -4.23 -14.31 -1.53
C GLY A 199 -4.48 -14.80 -2.96
N SER A 200 -5.35 -14.17 -3.74
CA SER A 200 -5.69 -14.59 -5.11
C SER A 200 -5.97 -13.43 -6.05
N SER A 201 -5.68 -13.62 -7.34
CA SER A 201 -5.94 -12.63 -8.38
C SER A 201 -7.43 -12.33 -8.57
N ALA A 202 -8.32 -13.31 -8.36
CA ALA A 202 -9.76 -13.10 -8.36
C ALA A 202 -10.22 -12.19 -7.22
N ALA A 203 -9.74 -12.43 -5.99
CA ALA A 203 -10.03 -11.57 -4.85
C ALA A 203 -9.45 -10.15 -5.03
N PHE A 204 -8.29 -10.05 -5.68
CA PHE A 204 -7.68 -8.77 -6.04
C PHE A 204 -8.59 -8.00 -7.00
N LEU A 205 -9.04 -8.63 -8.09
CA LEU A 205 -9.96 -8.00 -9.04
C LEU A 205 -11.24 -7.53 -8.34
N VAL A 206 -11.87 -8.39 -7.54
CA VAL A 206 -13.09 -8.03 -6.80
C VAL A 206 -12.84 -6.82 -5.91
N SER A 207 -11.70 -6.75 -5.21
CA SER A 207 -11.35 -5.65 -4.32
C SER A 207 -11.09 -4.34 -5.07
N VAL A 208 -10.37 -4.41 -6.19
CA VAL A 208 -10.12 -3.26 -7.07
C VAL A 208 -11.44 -2.69 -7.60
N TRP A 209 -12.33 -3.52 -8.13
CA TRP A 209 -13.61 -3.03 -8.66
C TRP A 209 -14.54 -2.51 -7.55
N THR A 210 -14.57 -3.18 -6.39
CA THR A 210 -15.28 -2.66 -5.20
C THR A 210 -14.79 -1.27 -4.80
N SER A 211 -13.48 -1.03 -4.87
CA SER A 211 -12.90 0.30 -4.58
C SER A 211 -13.39 1.37 -5.57
N LEU A 212 -13.47 1.04 -6.86
CA LEU A 212 -13.95 1.97 -7.90
C LEU A 212 -15.44 2.26 -7.77
N GLU A 213 -16.25 1.25 -7.47
CA GLU A 213 -17.67 1.40 -7.19
C GLU A 213 -17.89 2.31 -5.98
N ALA A 214 -17.20 2.06 -4.87
CA ALA A 214 -17.28 2.89 -3.68
C ALA A 214 -16.88 4.36 -3.95
N LEU A 215 -15.87 4.57 -4.79
CA LEU A 215 -15.38 5.90 -5.14
C LEU A 215 -16.35 6.67 -6.04
N LEU A 216 -16.97 6.00 -7.02
CA LEU A 216 -17.65 6.68 -8.14
C LEU A 216 -19.17 6.55 -8.15
N LEU A 217 -19.74 5.53 -7.50
CA LEU A 217 -21.18 5.23 -7.56
C LEU A 217 -21.87 5.42 -6.22
N ASP A 218 -23.08 5.98 -6.27
CA ASP A 218 -23.93 6.08 -5.08
C ASP A 218 -24.60 4.71 -4.82
N PRO A 219 -24.97 4.38 -3.57
CA PRO A 219 -25.47 3.04 -3.21
C PRO A 219 -26.66 2.54 -4.03
N ASN A 220 -27.49 3.45 -4.55
CA ASN A 220 -28.71 3.13 -5.30
C ASN A 220 -28.51 3.19 -6.82
N THR A 221 -27.27 3.19 -7.30
CA THR A 221 -26.98 3.27 -8.73
C THR A 221 -27.43 2.01 -9.47
N ALA A 222 -28.47 2.14 -10.32
CA ALA A 222 -28.87 1.06 -11.23
C ALA A 222 -27.90 0.95 -12.41
N GLY A 223 -27.69 -0.26 -12.91
CA GLY A 223 -26.82 -0.49 -14.07
C GLY A 223 -25.34 -0.18 -13.82
N ILE A 224 -24.82 -0.63 -12.67
CA ILE A 224 -23.44 -0.43 -12.16
C ILE A 224 -22.41 -0.41 -13.28
N LYS A 225 -22.37 -1.45 -14.10
CA LYS A 225 -21.39 -1.59 -15.20
C LYS A 225 -21.38 -0.38 -16.14
N ARG A 226 -22.54 0.05 -16.65
CA ARG A 226 -22.63 1.18 -17.58
C ARG A 226 -22.32 2.50 -16.88
N ALA A 227 -22.88 2.69 -15.68
CA ALA A 227 -22.64 3.90 -14.88
C ALA A 227 -21.15 4.09 -14.58
N LEU A 228 -20.47 3.02 -14.18
CA LEU A 228 -19.04 3.03 -13.87
C LEU A 228 -18.21 3.34 -15.13
N SER A 229 -18.50 2.68 -16.25
CA SER A 229 -17.82 2.95 -17.54
C SER A 229 -17.98 4.40 -17.98
N THR A 230 -19.17 4.99 -17.84
CA THR A 230 -19.41 6.41 -18.13
C THR A 230 -18.60 7.31 -17.22
N ARG A 231 -18.65 7.11 -15.90
CA ARG A 231 -17.94 7.97 -14.94
C ARG A 231 -16.43 7.91 -15.11
N ILE A 232 -15.88 6.72 -15.36
CA ILE A 232 -14.44 6.54 -15.57
C ILE A 232 -14.00 7.19 -16.89
N SER A 233 -14.76 7.01 -17.98
CA SER A 233 -14.39 7.61 -19.26
C SER A 233 -14.53 9.13 -19.27
N GLU A 234 -15.53 9.69 -18.58
CA GLU A 234 -15.67 11.14 -18.36
C GLU A 234 -14.51 11.72 -17.56
N LEU A 235 -14.02 10.99 -16.57
CA LEU A 235 -12.93 11.42 -15.70
C LEU A 235 -11.57 11.42 -16.42
N LEU A 236 -11.30 10.37 -17.20
CA LEU A 236 -9.97 10.12 -17.75
C LEU A 236 -9.77 10.65 -19.18
N ALA A 237 -10.84 10.81 -19.97
CA ALA A 237 -10.70 11.19 -21.37
C ALA A 237 -10.52 12.71 -21.57
N ASN A 238 -9.67 13.07 -22.52
CA ASN A 238 -9.49 14.44 -22.99
C ASN A 238 -10.24 14.73 -24.31
N SER A 239 -10.80 13.70 -24.94
CA SER A 239 -11.56 13.82 -26.20
C SER A 239 -12.71 12.80 -26.27
N GLN A 240 -13.67 13.02 -27.17
CA GLN A 240 -14.78 12.08 -27.37
C GLN A 240 -14.32 10.69 -27.88
N PRO A 241 -13.42 10.57 -28.89
CA PRO A 241 -12.94 9.26 -29.33
C PRO A 241 -12.21 8.47 -28.22
N GLU A 242 -11.45 9.18 -27.37
CA GLU A 242 -10.80 8.59 -26.21
C GLU A 242 -11.82 8.14 -25.15
N ARG A 243 -12.88 8.92 -24.93
CA ARG A 243 -13.97 8.54 -24.03
C ARG A 243 -14.62 7.23 -24.46
N ASP A 244 -14.91 7.06 -25.74
CA ASP A 244 -15.52 5.83 -26.25
C ASP A 244 -14.56 4.63 -26.11
N ARG A 245 -13.26 4.84 -26.37
CA ARG A 245 -12.23 3.81 -26.16
C ARG A 245 -12.12 3.38 -24.70
N ILE A 246 -12.05 4.34 -23.77
CA ILE A 246 -11.96 4.06 -22.34
C ILE A 246 -13.24 3.38 -21.87
N PHE A 247 -14.41 3.86 -22.30
CA PHE A 247 -15.70 3.25 -21.96
C PHE A 247 -15.73 1.76 -22.34
N ASN A 248 -15.36 1.42 -23.57
CA ASN A 248 -15.33 0.02 -24.02
C ASN A 248 -14.30 -0.81 -23.23
N LYS A 249 -13.10 -0.27 -22.99
CA LYS A 249 -12.09 -0.95 -22.16
C LYS A 249 -12.61 -1.25 -20.75
N VAL A 250 -13.29 -0.30 -20.11
CA VAL A 250 -13.87 -0.50 -18.77
C VAL A 250 -14.97 -1.57 -18.81
N MET A 251 -15.80 -1.58 -19.85
CA MET A 251 -16.82 -2.61 -20.05
C MET A 251 -16.23 -4.01 -20.15
N ASP A 252 -15.10 -4.17 -20.83
CA ASP A 252 -14.42 -5.45 -21.00
C ASP A 252 -13.76 -5.91 -19.70
N LEU A 253 -13.00 -5.04 -19.03
CA LEU A 253 -12.34 -5.39 -17.76
C LEU A 253 -13.34 -5.70 -16.64
N TYR A 254 -14.48 -4.97 -16.58
CA TYR A 254 -15.54 -5.27 -15.62
C TYR A 254 -16.17 -6.64 -15.89
N ARG A 255 -16.28 -7.04 -17.17
CA ARG A 255 -16.74 -8.39 -17.53
C ARG A 255 -15.76 -9.45 -17.02
N SER A 256 -14.45 -9.25 -17.23
CA SER A 256 -13.42 -10.16 -16.72
C SER A 256 -13.49 -10.34 -15.20
N ARG A 257 -13.84 -9.29 -14.45
CA ARG A 257 -14.10 -9.40 -13.00
C ARG A 257 -15.31 -10.29 -12.69
N CYS A 258 -16.41 -10.15 -13.43
CA CYS A 258 -17.58 -11.01 -13.24
C CYS A 258 -17.23 -12.47 -13.50
N ASP A 259 -16.53 -12.75 -14.61
CA ASP A 259 -16.13 -14.11 -14.99
C ASP A 259 -15.22 -14.71 -13.89
N SER A 260 -14.26 -13.93 -13.38
CA SER A 260 -13.36 -14.34 -12.28
C SER A 260 -14.08 -14.63 -10.97
N ALA A 261 -15.15 -13.88 -10.66
CA ALA A 261 -15.92 -14.05 -9.44
C ALA A 261 -16.83 -15.29 -9.47
N HIS A 262 -17.26 -15.71 -10.66
CA HIS A 262 -18.22 -16.82 -10.83
C HIS A 262 -17.57 -18.15 -11.21
N GLU A 263 -16.49 -18.15 -11.97
CA GLU A 263 -15.94 -19.39 -12.55
C GLU A 263 -14.78 -20.00 -11.74
N ALA A 264 -14.33 -19.35 -10.66
CA ALA A 264 -13.16 -19.73 -9.86
C ALA A 264 -11.87 -19.98 -10.68
N LEU A 265 -11.85 -19.55 -11.95
CA LEU A 265 -10.69 -19.58 -12.80
C LEU A 265 -9.65 -18.62 -12.24
N HIS A 266 -8.37 -19.00 -12.31
CA HIS A 266 -7.28 -18.05 -12.11
C HIS A 266 -7.31 -17.08 -13.30
N PRO A 267 -7.74 -15.81 -13.13
CA PRO A 267 -7.76 -14.88 -14.23
C PRO A 267 -6.36 -14.71 -14.82
N ASP A 268 -6.31 -14.53 -16.14
CA ASP A 268 -5.10 -14.10 -16.82
C ASP A 268 -4.52 -12.86 -16.12
N LEU A 269 -3.19 -12.79 -16.05
CA LEU A 269 -2.51 -11.69 -15.36
C LEU A 269 -2.78 -10.32 -16.01
N ALA A 270 -3.10 -10.29 -17.31
CA ALA A 270 -3.33 -9.06 -18.05
C ALA A 270 -4.56 -8.27 -17.56
N PRO A 271 -5.78 -8.85 -17.48
CA PRO A 271 -6.93 -8.18 -16.85
C PRO A 271 -6.68 -7.68 -15.43
N VAL A 272 -5.90 -8.41 -14.63
CA VAL A 272 -5.52 -8.03 -13.26
C VAL A 272 -4.67 -6.76 -13.28
N GLN A 273 -3.60 -6.76 -14.07
CA GLN A 273 -2.69 -5.61 -14.20
C GLN A 273 -3.40 -4.39 -14.81
N ASP A 274 -4.25 -4.61 -15.82
CA ASP A 274 -4.99 -3.53 -16.47
C ASP A 274 -6.07 -2.93 -15.56
N SER A 275 -6.74 -3.74 -14.74
CA SER A 275 -7.67 -3.25 -13.72
C SER A 275 -6.94 -2.45 -12.63
N ALA A 276 -5.76 -2.92 -12.19
CA ALA A 276 -4.94 -2.20 -11.22
C ALA A 276 -4.48 -0.84 -11.75
N ARG A 277 -3.99 -0.79 -13.00
CA ARG A 277 -3.58 0.46 -13.67
C ARG A 277 -4.75 1.42 -13.87
N LEU A 278 -5.90 0.90 -14.31
CA LEU A 278 -7.12 1.70 -14.46
C LEU A 278 -7.52 2.33 -13.12
N ALA A 279 -7.51 1.54 -12.04
CA ALA A 279 -7.81 2.06 -10.72
C ALA A 279 -6.78 3.10 -10.27
N GLY A 280 -5.49 2.82 -10.49
CA GLY A 280 -4.40 3.78 -10.33
C GLY A 280 -4.73 5.14 -10.95
N SER A 281 -5.03 5.15 -12.26
CA SER A 281 -5.39 6.37 -12.99
C SER A 281 -6.63 7.08 -12.45
N VAL A 282 -7.69 6.33 -12.08
CA VAL A 282 -8.92 6.92 -11.51
C VAL A 282 -8.64 7.60 -10.18
N PHE A 283 -7.93 6.94 -9.26
CA PHE A 283 -7.58 7.53 -7.97
C PHE A 283 -6.61 8.70 -8.12
N PHE A 284 -5.66 8.62 -9.05
CA PHE A 284 -4.74 9.71 -9.39
C PHE A 284 -5.52 10.95 -9.86
N ALA A 285 -6.42 10.79 -10.83
CA ALA A 285 -7.25 11.88 -11.34
C ALA A 285 -8.20 12.46 -10.26
N LYS A 286 -8.77 11.61 -9.40
CA LYS A 286 -9.62 12.06 -8.28
C LYS A 286 -8.84 12.81 -7.22
N ALA A 287 -7.63 12.36 -6.89
CA ALA A 287 -6.76 13.06 -5.95
C ALA A 287 -6.32 14.42 -6.52
N GLY A 288 -5.87 14.48 -7.78
CA GLY A 288 -5.49 15.73 -8.44
C GLY A 288 -6.64 16.74 -8.48
N SER A 289 -7.86 16.28 -8.75
CA SER A 289 -9.06 17.14 -8.72
C SER A 289 -9.29 17.80 -7.36
N ALA A 290 -8.88 17.17 -6.25
CA ALA A 290 -9.02 17.74 -4.90
C ALA A 290 -8.11 18.94 -4.65
N ILE A 291 -7.02 19.08 -5.42
CA ILE A 291 -6.11 20.22 -5.38
C ILE A 291 -6.25 21.15 -6.60
N GLY A 292 -7.28 20.94 -7.43
CA GLY A 292 -7.53 21.74 -8.62
C GLY A 292 -6.58 21.45 -9.79
N GLU A 293 -5.83 20.36 -9.73
CA GLU A 293 -4.94 19.93 -10.80
C GLU A 293 -5.63 18.89 -11.69
N LYS A 294 -5.51 19.06 -13.01
CA LYS A 294 -5.91 18.04 -13.97
C LYS A 294 -4.67 17.27 -14.39
N TRP A 295 -4.63 16.00 -14.06
CA TRP A 295 -3.54 15.07 -14.34
C TRP A 295 -3.91 14.09 -15.45
#